data_AF-A0A293MC18-F1
#
_entry.id   AF-A0A293MC18-F1
#
_cell.length_a   1.000
_cell.length_b   1.000
_cell.length_c   1.000
_cell.angle_alpha   90.00
_cell.angle_beta   90.00
_cell.angle_gamma   90.00
#
_symmetry.space_group_name_H-M   'P 1'
#
loop_
_entity.id
_entity.type
_entity.pdbx_description
1 polymer ?
#
loop_
_entity_poly.entity_id
_entity_poly.type
_entity_poly.pdbx_seq_one_letter_code
_entity_poly.pdbx_strand_id
1 'polypeptide(L)'
;MCACHCQGGNQVFAYTKRQQIMSDDNCLDAASPRGPVKLIRCHGMGGNQLWIYDKEEQTFKHVNTARCLDKPEPQDMTLPVLRVCDGRSSQRWVMQGKFKWQAT
;
A
#
# COMPACT_ATOMS: atom_id res chain seq x y z
N MET A 1 -17.49 10.76 12.17
CA MET A 1 -16.80 10.17 11.00
C MET A 1 -15.73 9.21 11.49
N CYS A 2 -15.91 7.92 11.29
CA CYS A 2 -14.85 6.93 11.45
C CYS A 2 -15.07 5.82 10.41
N ALA A 3 -14.20 5.78 9.41
CA ALA A 3 -14.13 4.74 8.37
C ALA A 3 -12.67 4.28 8.23
N CYS A 4 -12.12 3.84 9.38
CA CYS A 4 -10.94 3.03 9.63
C CYS A 4 -11.27 2.45 11.01
N HIS A 5 -11.25 1.13 11.21
CA HIS A 5 -11.90 0.56 12.40
C HIS A 5 -11.11 0.78 13.71
N CYS A 6 -9.94 1.44 13.64
CA CYS A 6 -9.12 1.87 14.78
C CYS A 6 -8.75 0.80 15.83
N GLN A 7 -9.01 -0.49 15.59
CA GLN A 7 -8.63 -1.57 16.53
C GLN A 7 -7.20 -2.09 16.28
N GLY A 8 -6.48 -1.54 15.30
CA GLY A 8 -5.18 -2.09 14.92
C GLY A 8 -5.31 -3.45 14.21
N GLY A 9 -4.23 -4.22 14.15
CA GLY A 9 -4.20 -5.50 13.40
C GLY A 9 -4.12 -5.29 11.88
N ASN A 10 -5.09 -5.83 11.14
CA ASN A 10 -5.08 -5.99 9.67
C ASN A 10 -5.13 -4.67 8.86
N GLN A 11 -5.22 -3.52 9.52
CA GLN A 11 -5.23 -2.18 8.91
C GLN A 11 -4.01 -1.34 9.30
N VAL A 12 -3.03 -1.95 9.98
CA VAL A 12 -1.76 -1.32 10.31
C VAL A 12 -0.72 -1.74 9.28
N PHE A 13 -0.16 -0.74 8.60
CA PHE A 13 0.90 -0.92 7.64
C PHE A 13 2.09 -0.04 8.00
N ALA A 14 3.29 -0.58 7.85
CA ALA A 14 4.55 0.13 8.01
C ALA A 14 5.21 0.30 6.65
N TYR A 15 5.62 1.52 6.32
CA TYR A 15 6.49 1.78 5.18
C TYR A 15 7.96 1.75 5.65
N THR A 16 8.75 0.86 5.07
CA THR A 16 10.12 0.60 5.55
C THR A 16 11.18 1.41 4.81
N LYS A 17 12.40 1.45 5.39
CA LYS A 17 13.59 1.98 4.70
C LYS A 17 13.94 1.24 3.41
N ARG A 18 13.45 0.01 3.23
CA ARG A 18 13.60 -0.79 2.01
C ARG A 18 12.51 -0.50 0.97
N GLN A 19 11.70 0.55 1.19
CA GLN A 19 10.65 0.95 0.26
C GLN A 19 9.59 -0.14 0.07
N GLN A 20 9.21 -0.79 1.18
CA GLN A 20 8.19 -1.84 1.21
C GLN A 20 7.04 -1.41 2.12
N ILE A 21 5.81 -1.70 1.72
CA ILE A 21 4.61 -1.52 2.54
C ILE A 21 4.33 -2.87 3.21
N MET A 22 4.52 -2.94 4.53
CA MET A 22 4.47 -4.20 5.29
C MET A 22 3.33 -4.24 6.29
N SER A 23 2.77 -5.41 6.51
CA SER A 23 1.87 -5.74 7.62
C SER A 23 2.28 -7.11 8.14
N ASP A 24 2.68 -7.19 9.42
CA ASP A 24 3.38 -8.33 10.01
C ASP A 24 4.59 -8.77 9.15
N ASP A 25 4.64 -10.04 8.73
CA ASP A 25 5.68 -10.60 7.85
C ASP A 25 5.33 -10.51 6.35
N ASN A 26 4.22 -9.86 6.00
CA ASN A 26 3.74 -9.74 4.63
C ASN A 26 3.99 -8.35 4.05
N CYS A 27 4.33 -8.33 2.76
CA CYS A 27 4.60 -7.15 1.96
C CYS A 27 3.53 -7.00 0.89
N LEU A 28 3.22 -5.76 0.56
CA LEU A 28 2.33 -5.43 -0.55
C LEU A 28 3.03 -5.79 -1.88
N ASP A 29 2.39 -6.66 -2.66
CA ASP A 29 2.97 -7.31 -3.83
C ASP A 29 2.11 -7.06 -5.09
N ALA A 30 2.73 -6.50 -6.12
CA ALA A 30 2.11 -6.22 -7.40
C ALA A 30 2.73 -7.04 -8.54
N ALA A 31 2.31 -8.31 -8.62
CA ALA A 31 2.78 -9.25 -9.63
C ALA A 31 2.34 -8.92 -11.09
N SER A 32 1.30 -8.09 -11.27
CA SER A 32 0.79 -7.74 -12.61
C SER A 32 0.60 -6.23 -12.77
N PRO A 33 0.95 -5.63 -13.93
CA PRO A 33 0.82 -4.19 -14.16
C PRO A 33 -0.59 -3.62 -14.05
N ARG A 34 -1.63 -4.45 -14.19
CA ARG A 34 -3.04 -4.07 -14.07
C ARG A 34 -3.81 -4.96 -13.11
N GLY A 35 -3.10 -5.80 -12.36
CA GLY A 35 -3.71 -6.78 -11.49
C GLY A 35 -4.04 -6.23 -10.11
N PRO A 36 -4.74 -7.05 -9.30
CA PRO A 36 -4.88 -6.80 -7.89
C PRO A 36 -3.53 -6.87 -7.20
N VAL A 37 -3.39 -6.07 -6.16
CA VAL A 37 -2.23 -6.01 -5.28
C VAL A 37 -2.56 -6.84 -4.03
N LYS A 38 -1.66 -7.75 -3.66
CA LYS A 38 -1.90 -8.75 -2.60
C LYS A 38 -0.86 -8.63 -1.50
N LEU A 39 -1.16 -9.18 -0.32
CA LEU A 39 -0.16 -9.38 0.73
C LEU A 39 0.50 -10.74 0.53
N ILE A 40 1.81 -10.72 0.33
CA ILE A 40 2.66 -11.92 0.14
C ILE A 40 3.82 -11.81 1.11
N ARG A 41 4.33 -12.93 1.62
CA ARG A 41 5.48 -12.94 2.52
C ARG A 41 6.62 -12.09 1.97
N CYS A 42 7.15 -11.20 2.80
CA CYS A 42 8.27 -10.34 2.44
C CYS A 42 9.49 -11.20 2.09
N HIS A 43 10.02 -11.08 0.87
CA HIS A 43 11.24 -11.79 0.46
C HIS A 43 12.46 -10.86 0.33
N GLY A 44 12.26 -9.54 0.35
CA GLY A 44 13.35 -8.55 0.43
C GLY A 44 14.23 -8.44 -0.82
N MET A 45 13.84 -9.07 -1.94
CA MET A 45 14.58 -9.02 -3.22
C MET A 45 14.20 -7.79 -4.07
N GLY A 46 13.28 -6.95 -3.60
CA GLY A 46 12.73 -5.84 -4.37
C GLY A 46 11.79 -6.32 -5.49
N GLY A 47 11.70 -5.56 -6.57
CA GLY A 47 10.88 -5.90 -7.72
C GLY A 47 9.39 -5.62 -7.50
N ASN A 48 8.57 -6.68 -7.47
CA ASN A 48 7.11 -6.60 -7.29
C ASN A 48 6.67 -6.16 -5.88
N GLN A 49 7.58 -6.15 -4.91
CA GLN A 49 7.33 -5.67 -3.54
C GLN A 49 7.92 -4.27 -3.26
N LEU A 50 8.37 -3.56 -4.31
CA LEU A 50 9.07 -2.29 -4.19
C LEU A 50 8.17 -1.10 -4.57
N TRP A 51 8.03 -0.16 -3.64
CA TRP A 51 7.10 0.98 -3.72
C TRP A 51 7.78 2.28 -3.35
N ILE A 52 7.68 3.29 -4.20
CA ILE A 52 8.11 4.66 -3.87
C ILE A 52 6.91 5.42 -3.35
N TYR A 53 7.03 5.98 -2.14
CA TYR A 53 6.06 6.95 -1.63
C TYR A 53 6.48 8.37 -2.00
N ASP A 54 5.64 9.06 -2.75
CA ASP A 54 5.75 10.49 -3.00
C ASP A 54 5.00 11.25 -1.89
N LYS A 55 5.70 12.10 -1.14
CA LYS A 55 5.12 12.88 -0.04
C LYS A 55 4.30 14.06 -0.52
N GLU A 56 4.67 14.65 -1.66
CA GLU A 56 4.01 15.84 -2.22
C GLU A 56 2.68 15.42 -2.86
N GLU A 57 2.73 14.38 -3.69
CA GLU A 57 1.54 13.83 -4.35
C GLU A 57 0.73 12.89 -3.45
N GLN A 58 1.31 12.46 -2.32
CA GLN A 58 0.75 11.48 -1.40
C GLN A 58 0.41 10.16 -2.08
N THR A 59 1.26 9.68 -3.00
CA THR A 59 0.98 8.47 -3.79
C THR A 59 2.01 7.37 -3.54
N PHE A 60 1.58 6.12 -3.63
CA PHE A 60 2.48 4.98 -3.71
C PHE A 60 2.61 4.55 -5.16
N LYS A 61 3.82 4.67 -5.71
CA LYS A 61 4.17 4.27 -7.06
C LYS A 61 4.95 2.96 -7.03
N HIS A 62 4.45 1.95 -7.70
CA HIS A 62 5.15 0.69 -7.91
C HIS A 62 6.31 0.90 -8.88
N VAL A 63 7.53 0.53 -8.45
CA VAL A 63 8.76 0.90 -9.17
C VAL A 63 8.82 0.27 -10.56
N ASN A 64 8.52 -1.03 -10.67
CA ASN A 64 8.69 -1.77 -11.93
C ASN A 64 7.68 -1.38 -13.01
N THR A 65 6.47 -0.98 -12.61
CA THR A 65 5.37 -0.70 -13.55
C THR A 65 5.11 0.79 -13.73
N ALA A 66 5.77 1.63 -12.91
CA ALA A 66 5.55 3.07 -12.82
C ALA A 66 4.07 3.47 -12.57
N ARG A 67 3.30 2.57 -11.96
CA ARG A 67 1.86 2.72 -11.71
C ARG A 67 1.56 2.99 -10.25
N CYS A 68 0.43 3.64 -10.00
CA CYS A 68 0.02 4.03 -8.66
C CYS A 68 -0.90 2.99 -8.03
N LEU A 69 -0.75 2.83 -6.71
CA LEU A 69 -1.67 2.06 -5.88
C LEU A 69 -3.02 2.79 -5.83
N ASP A 70 -4.08 2.08 -6.18
CA ASP A 70 -5.43 2.60 -6.24
C ASP A 70 -6.37 1.79 -5.34
N LYS A 71 -7.44 2.44 -4.90
CA LYS A 71 -8.49 1.78 -4.14
C LYS A 71 -9.14 0.65 -4.97
N PRO A 72 -9.78 -0.33 -4.32
CA PRO A 72 -10.52 -1.39 -5.00
C PRO A 72 -11.55 -0.85 -6.01
N GLU A 73 -11.76 -1.62 -7.08
CA GLU A 73 -12.77 -1.28 -8.08
C GLU A 73 -14.19 -1.59 -7.58
N PRO A 74 -15.24 -0.91 -8.09
CA PRO A 74 -16.60 -1.19 -7.67
C PRO A 74 -17.05 -2.64 -7.91
N GLN A 75 -16.48 -3.31 -8.92
CA GLN A 75 -16.77 -4.72 -9.23
C GLN A 75 -16.12 -5.70 -8.23
N ASP A 76 -14.97 -5.33 -7.66
CA ASP A 76 -14.25 -6.12 -6.66
C ASP A 76 -13.70 -5.17 -5.60
N MET A 77 -14.48 -5.03 -4.51
CA MET A 77 -14.17 -4.10 -3.42
C MET A 77 -13.14 -4.66 -2.42
N THR A 78 -12.57 -5.83 -2.70
CA THR A 78 -11.74 -6.55 -1.72
C THR A 78 -10.25 -6.23 -1.82
N LEU A 79 -9.73 -6.02 -3.03
CA LEU A 79 -8.30 -5.86 -3.27
C LEU A 79 -7.97 -4.53 -3.96
N PRO A 80 -6.94 -3.80 -3.50
CA PRO A 80 -6.44 -2.63 -4.21
C PRO A 80 -5.83 -3.04 -5.54
N VAL A 81 -5.75 -2.11 -6.48
CA VAL A 81 -5.31 -2.39 -7.86
C VAL A 81 -4.23 -1.41 -8.31
N LEU A 82 -3.45 -1.80 -9.32
CA LEU A 82 -2.53 -0.88 -9.99
C LEU A 82 -3.18 -0.13 -11.15
N ARG A 83 -3.11 1.20 -11.12
CA ARG A 83 -3.62 2.07 -12.18
C ARG A 83 -2.58 3.08 -12.64
N VAL A 84 -2.84 3.70 -13.81
CA VAL A 84 -2.02 4.81 -14.28
C VAL A 84 -2.15 5.93 -13.26
N CYS A 85 -1.02 6.52 -12.89
CA CYS A 85 -1.00 7.65 -11.97
C CYS A 85 -1.72 8.84 -12.63
N ASP A 86 -2.82 9.29 -12.04
CA ASP A 86 -3.63 10.41 -12.55
C ASP A 86 -3.94 11.46 -11.48
N GLY A 87 -3.35 11.31 -10.28
CA GLY A 87 -3.48 12.27 -9.18
C GLY A 87 -4.86 12.29 -8.51
N ARG A 88 -5.75 11.35 -8.87
CA ARG A 88 -7.10 11.26 -8.29
C ARG A 88 -7.06 10.91 -6.81
N SER A 89 -8.11 11.28 -6.08
CA SER A 89 -8.21 11.03 -4.64
C SER A 89 -8.14 9.55 -4.27
N SER A 90 -8.52 8.63 -5.17
CA SER A 90 -8.42 7.18 -4.92
C SER A 90 -7.00 6.61 -4.95
N GLN A 91 -6.03 7.40 -5.41
CA GLN A 91 -4.60 7.06 -5.43
C GLN A 91 -3.80 7.80 -4.34
N ARG A 92 -4.47 8.61 -3.52
CA ARG A 92 -3.83 9.38 -2.44
C ARG A 92 -3.91 8.63 -1.12
N TRP A 93 -2.76 8.42 -0.50
CA TRP A 93 -2.59 7.65 0.72
C TRP A 93 -1.84 8.49 1.73
N VAL A 94 -2.46 8.76 2.88
CA VAL A 94 -1.84 9.55 3.95
C VAL A 94 -1.28 8.61 5.01
N MET A 95 0.03 8.66 5.24
CA MET A 95 0.66 7.94 6.35
C MET A 95 0.52 8.72 7.66
N GLN A 96 -0.10 8.11 8.66
CA GLN A 96 -0.17 8.70 10.01
C GLN A 96 1.08 8.31 10.82
N GLY A 97 1.97 9.27 11.03
CA GLY A 97 3.28 9.05 11.68
C GLY A 97 3.27 8.90 13.21
N LYS A 98 2.12 8.65 13.86
CA LYS A 98 2.01 8.61 15.34
C LYS A 98 1.28 7.38 15.87
N PHE A 99 1.41 6.23 15.21
CA PHE A 99 0.95 4.99 15.83
C PHE A 99 1.91 4.61 16.97
N LYS A 100 1.46 4.83 18.21
CA LYS A 100 2.17 4.34 19.41
C LYS A 100 1.80 2.87 19.58
N TRP A 101 2.78 1.99 19.40
CA TRP A 101 2.64 0.58 19.78
C TRP A 101 2.31 0.51 21.27
N GLN A 102 1.10 0.07 21.62
CA GLN A 102 0.83 -0.38 22.98
C GLN A 102 1.35 -1.80 23.08
N ALA A 103 2.61 -1.95 23.45
CA ALA A 103 3.10 -3.20 24.01
C ALA A 103 2.58 -3.24 25.46
N THR A 104 1.54 -4.03 25.71
CA THR A 104 1.21 -4.51 27.06
C THR A 104 2.20 -5.57 27.49
#